data_AF-A0A2A2B4Q0-F1
#
_entry.id   AF-A0A2A2B4Q0-F1
#
_cell.length_a   1.000
_cell.length_b   1.000
_cell.length_c   1.000
_cell.angle_alpha   90.00
_cell.angle_beta   90.00
_cell.angle_gamma   90.00
#
_symmetry.space_group_name_H-M   'P 1'
#
loop_
_entity.id
_entity.type
_entity.pdbx_description
1 polymer ?
#
loop_
_entity_poly.entity_id
_entity_poly.type
_entity_poly.pdbx_seq_one_letter_code
_entity_poly.pdbx_strand_id
1 'polypeptide(L)'
;MDIKRTEINFNLELYKHEGHFVEVSIDLLIEVGSYITLLVSLYDNNEFTWNDDQAVIGGNLVRLYKLICGVLDNVCEQKGEFVQIFTRLAFECIVNTRYLIKNHDEKTIISYKLNSLKTDKRLYTEIKSLIAQRNNMVLPIEDRMISSIENLFAKSNIELDMDHKTERNWGNKNFFEKTKALGLDKLYLSHFSMTSNEIHGSWSDLMFHHLDTNSDGKFIPNFDWDTPRPQPLTAIAFLVPTLLIEYLESFFDDIPKEIFTKIEDLENRVSLFMELHEQWLKKNQ
;
A
#
# COMPACT_ATOMS: atom_id res chain seq x y z
N MET A 1 17.96 -14.95 -10.53
CA MET A 1 16.96 -15.40 -9.54
C MET A 1 15.76 -15.87 -10.34
N ASP A 2 15.32 -17.12 -10.18
CA ASP A 2 14.17 -17.63 -10.92
C ASP A 2 12.92 -17.38 -10.08
N ILE A 3 12.07 -16.44 -10.50
CA ILE A 3 10.82 -16.13 -9.83
C ILE A 3 9.81 -17.20 -10.24
N LYS A 4 9.23 -17.91 -9.26
CA LYS A 4 8.23 -18.95 -9.52
C LYS A 4 7.01 -18.32 -10.18
N ARG A 5 6.74 -18.71 -11.41
CA ARG A 5 5.52 -18.35 -12.15
C ARG A 5 4.32 -19.09 -11.57
N THR A 6 3.23 -18.37 -11.31
CA THR A 6 1.96 -18.95 -10.86
C THR A 6 1.13 -19.41 -12.04
N GLU A 7 0.78 -20.70 -12.07
CA GLU A 7 -0.08 -21.27 -13.11
C GLU A 7 -1.57 -21.10 -12.75
N ILE A 8 -2.37 -20.70 -13.73
CA ILE A 8 -3.83 -20.56 -13.58
C ILE A 8 -4.51 -21.77 -14.21
N ASN A 9 -5.33 -22.46 -13.44
CA ASN A 9 -6.15 -23.54 -13.96
C ASN A 9 -7.44 -22.99 -14.56
N PHE A 10 -7.63 -23.22 -15.86
CA PHE A 10 -8.82 -22.77 -16.61
C PHE A 10 -10.04 -23.66 -16.42
N ASN A 11 -9.88 -24.86 -15.85
CA ASN A 11 -11.01 -25.75 -15.61
C ASN A 11 -11.70 -25.39 -14.29
N LEU A 12 -12.77 -24.57 -14.40
CA LEU A 12 -13.58 -24.14 -13.27
C LEU A 12 -14.21 -25.29 -12.46
N GLU A 13 -14.39 -26.48 -13.04
CA GLU A 13 -14.95 -27.64 -12.33
C GLU A 13 -14.03 -28.18 -11.23
N LEU A 14 -12.74 -27.83 -11.28
CA LEU A 14 -11.77 -28.19 -10.25
C LEU A 14 -11.85 -27.27 -9.03
N TYR A 15 -12.51 -26.11 -9.15
CA TYR A 15 -12.73 -25.17 -8.05
C TYR A 15 -14.03 -25.54 -7.32
N LYS A 16 -13.90 -26.40 -6.30
CA LYS A 16 -15.05 -26.91 -5.53
C LYS A 16 -15.58 -25.92 -4.50
N HIS A 17 -14.74 -25.00 -4.03
CA HIS A 17 -15.08 -23.94 -3.09
C HIS A 17 -14.20 -22.72 -3.33
N GLU A 18 -14.62 -21.56 -2.85
CA GLU A 18 -13.93 -20.28 -3.05
C GLU A 18 -12.50 -20.29 -2.50
N GLY A 19 -12.20 -21.13 -1.49
CA GLY A 19 -10.85 -21.29 -0.94
C GLY A 19 -9.77 -21.65 -1.96
N HIS A 20 -10.08 -22.38 -3.04
CA HIS A 20 -9.11 -22.64 -4.11
C HIS A 20 -8.70 -21.36 -4.84
N PHE A 21 -9.59 -20.37 -4.95
CA PHE A 21 -9.22 -19.06 -5.50
C PHE A 21 -8.34 -18.28 -4.53
N VAL A 22 -8.55 -18.41 -3.22
CA VAL A 22 -7.68 -17.79 -2.20
C VAL A 22 -6.25 -18.33 -2.32
N GLU A 23 -6.08 -19.65 -2.48
CA GLU A 23 -4.77 -20.29 -2.67
C GLU A 23 -4.02 -19.75 -3.90
N VAL A 24 -4.70 -19.66 -5.05
CA VAL A 24 -4.08 -19.11 -6.27
C VAL A 24 -3.78 -17.61 -6.12
N SER A 25 -4.64 -16.85 -5.45
CA SER A 25 -4.38 -15.43 -5.13
C SER A 25 -3.16 -15.23 -4.24
N ILE A 26 -2.90 -16.15 -3.30
CA ILE A 26 -1.70 -16.13 -2.46
C ILE A 26 -0.45 -16.31 -3.34
N ASP A 27 -0.45 -17.33 -4.22
CA ASP A 27 0.68 -17.58 -5.12
C ASP A 27 0.94 -16.40 -6.08
N LEU A 28 -0.11 -15.82 -6.66
CA LEU A 28 -0.01 -14.63 -7.50
C LEU A 28 0.60 -13.44 -6.74
N LEU A 29 0.17 -13.23 -5.48
CA LEU A 29 0.66 -12.12 -4.67
C LEU A 29 2.12 -12.34 -4.21
N ILE A 30 2.54 -13.59 -3.98
CA ILE A 30 3.95 -13.95 -3.76
C ILE A 30 4.80 -13.64 -4.98
N GLU A 31 4.31 -13.98 -6.17
CA GLU A 31 4.99 -13.69 -7.44
C GLU A 31 5.17 -12.17 -7.63
N VAL A 32 4.10 -11.38 -7.39
CA VAL A 32 4.15 -9.92 -7.39
C VAL A 32 5.18 -9.37 -6.40
N GLY A 33 5.16 -9.85 -5.16
CA GLY A 33 6.14 -9.45 -4.14
C GLY A 33 7.57 -9.78 -4.57
N SER A 34 7.78 -10.90 -5.24
CA SER A 34 9.09 -11.31 -5.77
C SER A 34 9.59 -10.33 -6.84
N TYR A 35 8.73 -9.88 -7.75
CA TYR A 35 9.12 -8.84 -8.72
C TYR A 35 9.45 -7.50 -8.05
N ILE A 36 8.71 -7.10 -7.00
CA ILE A 36 9.09 -5.90 -6.23
C ILE A 36 10.51 -6.05 -5.68
N THR A 37 10.82 -7.18 -5.03
CA THR A 37 12.17 -7.40 -4.46
C THR A 37 13.27 -7.41 -5.51
N LEU A 38 13.00 -7.96 -6.69
CA LEU A 38 13.93 -7.93 -7.81
C LEU A 38 14.20 -6.49 -8.24
N LEU A 39 13.15 -5.71 -8.49
CA LEU A 39 13.27 -4.36 -9.04
C LEU A 39 13.88 -3.36 -8.07
N VAL A 40 13.54 -3.41 -6.78
CA VAL A 40 14.19 -2.53 -5.77
C VAL A 40 15.65 -2.90 -5.52
N SER A 41 16.07 -4.09 -5.94
CA SER A 41 17.48 -4.51 -5.85
C SER A 41 18.27 -4.19 -7.13
N LEU A 42 17.63 -3.57 -8.13
CA LEU A 42 18.34 -3.05 -9.29
C LEU A 42 18.96 -1.70 -8.92
N TYR A 43 20.24 -1.58 -9.21
CA TYR A 43 21.04 -0.39 -8.95
C TYR A 43 21.74 0.03 -10.23
N ASP A 44 21.83 1.34 -10.45
CA ASP A 44 22.61 1.87 -11.56
C ASP A 44 24.11 1.78 -11.26
N ASN A 45 24.92 1.48 -12.28
CA ASN A 45 26.39 1.60 -12.25
C ASN A 45 27.14 0.92 -11.08
N ASN A 46 26.64 -0.19 -10.53
CA ASN A 46 27.23 -0.91 -9.37
C ASN A 46 27.26 -0.09 -8.05
N GLU A 47 26.55 1.02 -7.95
CA GLU A 47 26.37 1.72 -6.68
C GLU A 47 25.15 1.18 -5.95
N PHE A 48 25.35 0.43 -4.85
CA PHE A 48 24.27 -0.14 -4.04
C PHE A 48 23.48 0.90 -3.21
N THR A 49 23.31 2.11 -3.73
CA THR A 49 22.69 3.24 -3.03
C THR A 49 21.75 4.01 -3.94
N TRP A 50 20.71 4.59 -3.34
CA TRP A 50 19.77 5.47 -4.02
C TRP A 50 20.10 6.93 -3.74
N ASN A 51 19.90 7.79 -4.74
CA ASN A 51 19.78 9.23 -4.49
C ASN A 51 18.44 9.56 -3.79
N ASP A 52 18.25 10.81 -3.40
CA ASP A 52 17.06 11.26 -2.66
C ASP A 52 15.73 10.94 -3.35
N ASP A 53 15.65 11.11 -4.67
CA ASP A 53 14.42 10.88 -5.44
C ASP A 53 14.14 9.38 -5.59
N GLN A 54 15.18 8.60 -5.91
CA GLN A 54 15.14 7.14 -5.94
C GLN A 54 14.75 6.56 -4.57
N ALA A 55 15.21 7.17 -3.47
CA ALA A 55 14.88 6.72 -2.12
C ALA A 55 13.40 6.91 -1.78
N VAL A 56 12.75 7.96 -2.30
CA VAL A 56 11.30 8.17 -2.11
C VAL A 56 10.50 7.08 -2.82
N ILE A 57 10.82 6.79 -4.09
CA ILE A 57 10.08 5.79 -4.88
C ILE A 57 10.44 4.37 -4.45
N GLY A 58 11.73 4.05 -4.37
CA GLY A 58 12.24 2.76 -3.90
C GLY A 58 11.81 2.45 -2.47
N GLY A 59 11.80 3.45 -1.59
CA GLY A 59 11.27 3.32 -0.23
C GLY A 59 9.79 2.96 -0.19
N ASN A 60 8.96 3.55 -1.07
CA ASN A 60 7.56 3.18 -1.18
C ASN A 60 7.36 1.79 -1.80
N LEU A 61 8.20 1.34 -2.73
CA LEU A 61 8.20 -0.03 -3.23
C LEU A 61 8.52 -1.04 -2.11
N VAL A 62 9.54 -0.77 -1.30
CA VAL A 62 9.87 -1.58 -0.12
C VAL A 62 8.72 -1.59 0.89
N ARG A 63 8.06 -0.44 1.10
CA ARG A 63 6.85 -0.36 1.93
C ARG A 63 5.73 -1.23 1.36
N LEU A 64 5.49 -1.19 0.05
CA LEU A 64 4.48 -1.99 -0.61
C LEU A 64 4.75 -3.49 -0.46
N TYR A 65 5.99 -3.94 -0.61
CA TYR A 65 6.38 -5.33 -0.33
C TYR A 65 6.03 -5.73 1.12
N LYS A 66 6.35 -4.89 2.11
CA LYS A 66 6.01 -5.17 3.52
C LYS A 66 4.50 -5.22 3.77
N LEU A 67 3.73 -4.40 3.07
CA LEU A 67 2.26 -4.45 3.13
C LEU A 67 1.71 -5.73 2.50
N ILE A 68 2.31 -6.19 1.40
CA ILE A 68 1.99 -7.48 0.79
C ILE A 68 2.31 -8.64 1.76
N CYS A 69 3.44 -8.62 2.45
CA CYS A 69 3.72 -9.58 3.52
C CYS A 69 2.64 -9.54 4.60
N GLY A 70 2.22 -8.35 5.02
CA GLY A 70 1.11 -8.20 5.97
C GLY A 70 -0.21 -8.81 5.47
N VAL A 71 -0.54 -8.66 4.18
CA VAL A 71 -1.69 -9.35 3.58
C VAL A 71 -1.51 -10.87 3.62
N LEU A 72 -0.35 -11.38 3.21
CA LEU A 72 -0.02 -12.81 3.17
C LEU A 72 -0.03 -13.48 4.55
N ASP A 73 0.49 -12.79 5.56
CA ASP A 73 0.48 -13.30 6.93
C ASP A 73 -0.97 -13.42 7.44
N ASN A 74 -1.80 -12.41 7.19
CA ASN A 74 -3.18 -12.40 7.70
C ASN A 74 -4.15 -13.29 6.90
N VAL A 75 -3.93 -13.49 5.60
CA VAL A 75 -4.75 -14.44 4.81
C VAL A 75 -4.46 -15.88 5.25
N CYS A 76 -3.18 -16.23 5.48
CA CYS A 76 -2.80 -17.56 5.96
C CYS A 76 -3.34 -17.85 7.36
N GLU A 77 -3.42 -16.83 8.21
CA GLU A 77 -3.97 -16.90 9.57
C GLU A 77 -5.50 -16.73 9.63
N GLN A 78 -6.19 -16.65 8.49
CA GLN A 78 -7.65 -16.49 8.41
C GLN A 78 -8.19 -15.23 9.14
N LYS A 79 -7.46 -14.11 9.06
CA LYS A 79 -7.83 -12.81 9.68
C LYS A 79 -8.33 -11.82 8.62
N GLY A 80 -9.55 -12.02 8.13
CA GLY A 80 -10.12 -11.29 6.99
C GLY A 80 -10.16 -9.76 7.16
N GLU A 81 -10.47 -9.28 8.36
CA GLU A 81 -10.54 -7.87 8.74
C GLU A 81 -9.17 -7.21 8.59
N PHE A 82 -8.11 -7.90 9.03
CA PHE A 82 -6.74 -7.42 8.85
C PHE A 82 -6.32 -7.45 7.38
N VAL A 83 -6.74 -8.45 6.61
CA VAL A 83 -6.52 -8.45 5.15
C VAL A 83 -7.09 -7.18 4.50
N GLN A 84 -8.27 -6.71 4.91
CA GLN A 84 -8.85 -5.46 4.39
C GLN A 84 -8.01 -4.23 4.78
N ILE A 85 -7.58 -4.14 6.03
CA ILE A 85 -6.72 -3.04 6.53
C ILE A 85 -5.42 -2.96 5.71
N PHE A 86 -4.70 -4.08 5.54
CA PHE A 86 -3.45 -4.09 4.79
C PHE A 86 -3.67 -3.83 3.31
N THR A 87 -4.75 -4.33 2.72
CA THR A 87 -5.11 -4.07 1.32
C THR A 87 -5.40 -2.60 1.08
N ARG A 88 -6.13 -1.94 1.99
CA ARG A 88 -6.37 -0.50 1.95
C ARG A 88 -5.07 0.30 1.96
N LEU A 89 -4.14 -0.06 2.85
CA LEU A 89 -2.84 0.60 2.95
C LEU A 89 -1.96 0.35 1.71
N ALA A 90 -2.05 -0.84 1.11
CA ALA A 90 -1.35 -1.21 -0.11
C ALA A 90 -1.88 -0.40 -1.30
N PHE A 91 -3.19 -0.26 -1.46
CA PHE A 91 -3.82 0.56 -2.51
C PHE A 91 -3.34 2.01 -2.46
N GLU A 92 -3.30 2.61 -1.26
CA GLU A 92 -2.77 3.98 -1.11
C GLU A 92 -1.28 4.08 -1.39
N CYS A 93 -0.49 3.06 -1.03
CA CYS A 93 0.91 2.97 -1.42
C CYS A 93 1.05 2.98 -2.95
N ILE A 94 0.30 2.12 -3.64
CA ILE A 94 0.32 1.98 -5.10
C ILE A 94 -0.02 3.31 -5.78
N VAL A 95 -1.12 3.94 -5.38
CA VAL A 95 -1.57 5.23 -5.97
C VAL A 95 -0.52 6.32 -5.75
N ASN A 96 0.02 6.44 -4.54
CA ASN A 96 1.02 7.46 -4.25
C ASN A 96 2.31 7.22 -5.04
N THR A 97 2.82 5.98 -5.08
CA THR A 97 4.02 5.63 -5.83
C THR A 97 3.84 5.89 -7.33
N ARG A 98 2.76 5.41 -7.94
CA ARG A 98 2.49 5.65 -9.37
C ARG A 98 2.36 7.13 -9.68
N TYR A 99 1.73 7.90 -8.80
CA TYR A 99 1.62 9.35 -8.98
C TYR A 99 3.00 10.04 -8.90
N LEU A 100 3.86 9.64 -7.96
CA LEU A 100 5.24 10.14 -7.85
C LEU A 100 6.07 9.81 -9.10
N ILE A 101 5.92 8.60 -9.64
CA ILE A 101 6.59 8.18 -10.88
C ILE A 101 6.13 9.02 -12.07
N LYS A 102 4.82 9.19 -12.27
CA LYS A 102 4.27 9.96 -13.42
C LYS A 102 4.49 11.46 -13.34
N ASN A 103 4.67 12.00 -12.14
CA ASN A 103 4.90 13.42 -11.91
C ASN A 103 6.27 13.61 -11.24
N HIS A 104 7.27 12.89 -11.76
CA HIS A 104 8.60 12.89 -11.19
C HIS A 104 9.31 14.21 -11.50
N ASP A 105 9.25 15.12 -10.53
CA ASP A 105 9.96 16.40 -10.52
C ASP A 105 10.33 16.80 -9.08
N GLU A 106 11.39 17.62 -8.95
CA GLU A 106 11.93 18.06 -7.66
C GLU A 106 10.86 18.69 -6.75
N LYS A 107 9.94 19.49 -7.30
CA LYS A 107 8.90 20.16 -6.51
C LYS A 107 7.91 19.15 -5.96
N THR A 108 7.53 18.15 -6.76
CA THR A 108 6.61 17.09 -6.33
C THR A 108 7.25 16.23 -5.23
N ILE A 109 8.54 15.87 -5.37
CA ILE A 109 9.28 15.11 -4.34
C ILE A 109 9.40 15.90 -3.04
N ILE A 110 9.80 17.18 -3.11
CA ILE A 110 9.89 18.04 -1.92
C ILE A 110 8.52 18.21 -1.27
N SER A 111 7.46 18.45 -2.05
CA SER A 111 6.09 18.57 -1.55
C SER A 111 5.63 17.29 -0.84
N TYR A 112 5.97 16.10 -1.37
CA TYR A 112 5.72 14.81 -0.70
C TYR A 112 6.44 14.74 0.65
N LYS A 113 7.76 14.98 0.70
CA LYS A 113 8.55 14.96 1.93
C LYS A 113 8.00 15.94 2.98
N LEU A 114 7.71 17.19 2.58
CA LEU A 114 7.16 18.22 3.47
C LEU A 114 5.80 17.83 4.05
N ASN A 115 4.92 17.25 3.23
CA ASN A 115 3.61 16.79 3.67
C ASN A 115 3.73 15.62 4.65
N SER A 116 4.62 14.67 4.38
CA SER A 116 4.88 13.51 5.25
C SER A 116 5.47 13.91 6.61
N LEU A 117 6.31 14.95 6.68
CA LEU A 117 6.96 15.42 7.91
C LEU A 117 6.15 16.44 8.72
N LYS A 118 4.97 16.84 8.21
CA LYS A 118 4.13 17.88 8.83
C LYS A 118 3.73 17.57 10.27
N THR A 119 3.39 16.30 10.54
CA THR A 119 2.99 15.87 11.89
C THR A 119 4.18 15.93 12.85
N ASP A 120 5.36 15.52 12.41
CA ASP A 120 6.59 15.59 13.20
C ASP A 120 6.97 17.03 13.54
N LYS A 121 6.88 17.97 12.59
CA LYS A 121 7.10 19.41 12.88
C LYS A 121 6.11 19.95 13.91
N ARG A 122 4.83 19.56 13.80
CA ARG A 122 3.79 19.99 14.76
C ARG A 122 4.11 19.47 16.16
N LEU A 123 4.47 18.19 16.27
CA LEU A 123 4.85 17.56 17.53
C LEU A 123 6.10 18.22 18.14
N TYR A 124 7.13 18.48 17.33
CA TYR A 124 8.33 19.21 17.76
C TYR A 124 7.99 20.57 18.37
N THR A 125 7.12 21.34 17.69
CA THR A 125 6.70 22.67 18.15
C THR A 125 5.92 22.58 19.47
N GLU A 126 5.05 21.59 19.60
CA GLU A 126 4.27 21.35 20.82
C GLU A 126 5.18 20.99 22.00
N ILE A 127 6.14 20.07 21.81
CA ILE A 127 7.10 19.70 22.85
C ILE A 127 7.92 20.92 23.31
N LYS A 128 8.44 21.73 22.38
CA LYS A 128 9.19 22.96 22.72
C LYS A 128 8.34 23.94 23.53
N SER A 129 7.07 24.09 23.19
CA SER A 129 6.13 24.94 23.94
C SER A 129 5.92 24.43 25.36
N LEU A 130 5.73 23.12 25.54
CA LEU A 130 5.56 22.50 26.86
C LEU A 130 6.82 22.63 27.73
N ILE A 131 8.01 22.47 27.14
CA ILE A 131 9.30 22.71 27.82
C ILE A 131 9.37 24.15 28.33
N ALA A 132 9.03 25.13 27.48
CA ALA A 132 9.04 26.55 27.86
C ALA A 132 8.05 26.85 28.99
N GLN A 133 6.85 26.27 28.96
CA GLN A 133 5.84 26.40 30.02
C GLN A 133 6.31 25.83 31.36
N ARG A 134 7.25 24.88 31.35
CA ARG A 134 7.86 24.29 32.54
C ARG A 134 9.23 24.87 32.84
N ASN A 135 9.42 26.19 32.66
CA ASN A 135 10.66 26.91 32.96
C ASN A 135 11.90 26.26 32.32
N ASN A 136 11.76 25.78 31.09
CA ASN A 136 12.81 25.08 30.33
C ASN A 136 13.29 23.75 30.97
N MET A 137 12.49 23.15 31.85
CA MET A 137 12.74 21.79 32.32
C MET A 137 12.40 20.79 31.20
N VAL A 138 13.45 20.18 30.66
CA VAL A 138 13.36 19.13 29.64
C VAL A 138 13.21 17.77 30.31
N LEU A 139 12.18 17.02 29.94
CA LEU A 139 12.00 15.64 30.37
C LEU A 139 12.82 14.69 29.47
N PRO A 140 13.31 13.54 29.99
CA PRO A 140 14.09 12.60 29.18
C PRO A 140 13.35 12.07 27.94
N ILE A 141 12.02 11.97 27.99
CA ILE A 141 11.23 11.55 26.82
C ILE A 141 11.20 12.64 25.74
N GLU A 142 11.11 13.90 26.14
CA GLU A 142 11.05 15.03 25.21
C GLU A 142 12.38 15.22 24.50
N ASP A 143 13.49 15.08 25.21
CA ASP A 143 14.84 15.10 24.63
C ASP A 143 15.02 14.02 23.55
N ARG A 144 14.58 12.79 23.84
CA ARG A 144 14.59 11.68 22.86
C ARG A 144 13.69 11.96 21.66
N MET A 145 12.49 12.48 21.89
CA MET A 145 11.54 12.79 20.81
C MET A 145 12.06 13.93 19.92
N ILE A 146 12.57 15.01 20.51
CA ILE A 146 13.21 16.12 19.80
C ILE A 146 14.36 15.60 18.95
N SER A 147 15.27 14.82 19.53
CA SER A 147 16.43 14.26 18.82
C SER A 147 16.01 13.36 17.65
N SER A 148 14.96 12.56 17.84
CA SER A 148 14.42 11.70 16.79
C SER A 148 13.84 12.51 15.63
N ILE A 149 13.11 13.59 15.93
CA ILE A 149 12.53 14.47 14.90
C ILE A 149 13.64 15.24 14.18
N GLU A 150 14.60 15.85 14.89
CA GLU A 150 15.72 16.57 14.28
C GLU A 150 16.53 15.67 13.34
N ASN A 151 16.81 14.43 13.76
CA ASN A 151 17.49 13.44 12.92
C ASN A 151 16.66 13.04 11.68
N LEU A 152 15.33 12.90 11.83
CA LEU A 152 14.45 12.62 10.69
C LEU A 152 14.49 13.74 9.64
N PHE A 153 14.43 15.00 10.06
CA PHE A 153 14.52 16.15 9.16
C PHE A 153 15.88 16.23 8.47
N ALA A 154 16.97 16.06 9.23
CA ALA A 154 18.33 16.01 8.67
C ALA A 154 18.48 14.89 7.63
N LYS A 155 18.02 13.67 7.93
CA LYS A 155 18.05 12.53 6.98
C LYS A 155 17.17 12.73 5.76
N SER A 156 16.11 13.52 5.88
CA SER A 156 15.20 13.81 4.77
C SER A 156 15.70 14.93 3.85
N ASN A 157 16.82 15.58 4.23
CA ASN A 157 17.33 16.80 3.59
C ASN A 157 16.28 17.92 3.54
N ILE A 158 15.54 18.09 4.64
CA ILE A 158 14.51 19.13 4.80
C ILE A 158 14.87 19.98 6.01
N GLU A 159 14.95 21.30 5.82
CA GLU A 159 15.16 22.23 6.92
C GLU A 159 13.96 22.23 7.86
N LEU A 160 14.21 22.05 9.16
CA LEU A 160 13.16 21.99 10.17
C LEU A 160 12.34 23.28 10.22
N ASP A 161 12.93 24.44 9.94
CA ASP A 161 12.26 25.75 10.01
C ASP A 161 11.59 26.21 8.71
N MET A 162 11.62 25.36 7.68
CA MET A 162 10.90 25.61 6.43
C MET A 162 9.38 25.75 6.68
N ASP A 163 8.69 26.61 5.92
CA ASP A 163 7.24 26.77 6.08
C ASP A 163 6.48 25.58 5.50
N HIS A 164 5.96 24.71 6.38
CA HIS A 164 5.16 23.53 6.02
C HIS A 164 3.66 23.83 5.85
N LYS A 165 3.21 25.09 6.02
CA LYS A 165 1.78 25.43 6.01
C LYS A 165 1.14 25.35 4.62
N THR A 166 1.92 25.35 3.55
CA THR A 166 1.43 25.45 2.17
C THR A 166 0.91 24.12 1.60
N GLU A 167 1.42 22.97 2.05
CA GLU A 167 1.12 21.68 1.44
C GLU A 167 0.06 20.90 2.23
N ARG A 168 -1.22 21.32 2.16
CA ARG A 168 -2.33 20.51 2.73
C ARG A 168 -2.40 19.14 2.04
N ASN A 169 -2.19 19.13 0.74
CA ASN A 169 -2.11 17.95 -0.10
C ASN A 169 -0.84 18.07 -0.94
N TRP A 170 0.06 17.09 -0.85
CA TRP A 170 1.28 17.12 -1.66
C TRP A 170 0.95 17.04 -3.16
N GLY A 171 1.72 17.75 -3.98
CA GLY A 171 1.49 17.91 -5.41
C GLY A 171 0.19 18.67 -5.74
N ASN A 172 -0.34 19.46 -4.80
CA ASN A 172 -1.61 20.18 -4.92
C ASN A 172 -2.81 19.29 -5.30
N LYS A 173 -2.77 18.00 -4.96
CA LYS A 173 -3.83 17.04 -5.25
C LYS A 173 -4.16 16.18 -4.04
N ASN A 174 -5.44 16.15 -3.66
CA ASN A 174 -5.93 15.18 -2.69
C ASN A 174 -5.85 13.76 -3.27
N PHE A 175 -6.07 12.75 -2.42
CA PHE A 175 -5.91 11.36 -2.83
C PHE A 175 -6.87 10.96 -3.97
N PHE A 176 -8.13 11.40 -3.96
CA PHE A 176 -9.07 11.14 -5.05
C PHE A 176 -8.58 11.73 -6.38
N GLU A 177 -8.09 12.97 -6.38
CA GLU A 177 -7.53 13.62 -7.57
C GLU A 177 -6.32 12.87 -8.12
N LYS A 178 -5.50 12.24 -7.26
CA LYS A 178 -4.41 11.35 -7.66
C LYS A 178 -4.94 10.08 -8.32
N THR A 179 -5.97 9.43 -7.75
CA THR A 179 -6.58 8.26 -8.39
C THR A 179 -7.14 8.61 -9.78
N LYS A 180 -7.81 9.75 -9.93
CA LYS A 180 -8.32 10.23 -11.21
C LYS A 180 -7.20 10.50 -12.23
N ALA A 181 -6.10 11.11 -11.80
CA ALA A 181 -4.94 11.34 -12.67
C ALA A 181 -4.31 10.04 -13.19
N LEU A 182 -4.49 8.93 -12.46
CA LEU A 182 -4.00 7.60 -12.83
C LEU A 182 -5.05 6.74 -13.55
N GLY A 183 -6.27 7.24 -13.77
CA GLY A 183 -7.37 6.45 -14.34
C GLY A 183 -7.96 5.39 -13.39
N LEU A 184 -7.75 5.55 -12.08
CA LEU A 184 -8.20 4.65 -11.02
C LEU A 184 -9.39 5.22 -10.23
N ASP A 185 -10.04 6.27 -10.72
CA ASP A 185 -11.17 6.94 -10.03
C ASP A 185 -12.34 5.99 -9.75
N LYS A 186 -12.59 5.03 -10.65
CA LYS A 186 -13.61 3.99 -10.45
C LYS A 186 -13.29 3.04 -9.29
N LEU A 187 -12.02 2.91 -8.91
CA LEU A 187 -11.59 2.06 -7.80
C LEU A 187 -11.58 2.81 -6.46
N TYR A 188 -11.59 4.15 -6.47
CA TYR A 188 -11.48 4.96 -5.26
C TYR A 188 -12.57 4.61 -4.23
N LEU A 189 -13.83 4.50 -4.66
CA LEU A 189 -14.91 4.21 -3.73
C LEU A 189 -14.75 2.83 -3.08
N SER A 190 -14.45 1.79 -3.86
CA SER A 190 -14.36 0.42 -3.37
C SER A 190 -13.06 0.10 -2.63
N HIS A 191 -11.92 0.64 -3.07
CA HIS A 191 -10.59 0.28 -2.56
C HIS A 191 -9.98 1.31 -1.61
N PHE A 192 -10.58 2.51 -1.49
CA PHE A 192 -10.13 3.54 -0.55
C PHE A 192 -11.22 4.00 0.42
N SER A 193 -12.38 4.45 -0.08
CA SER A 193 -13.43 5.00 0.79
C SER A 193 -14.14 3.91 1.59
N MET A 194 -14.60 2.85 0.93
CA MET A 194 -15.31 1.75 1.59
C MET A 194 -14.39 1.06 2.59
N THR A 195 -13.17 0.71 2.17
CA THR A 195 -12.17 0.05 3.01
C THR A 195 -11.55 0.95 4.09
N SER A 196 -11.96 2.23 4.19
CA SER A 196 -11.60 3.11 5.31
C SER A 196 -12.47 2.86 6.55
N ASN A 197 -13.61 2.18 6.39
CA ASN A 197 -14.50 1.86 7.49
C ASN A 197 -13.79 0.95 8.51
N GLU A 198 -13.02 -0.01 8.01
CA GLU A 198 -12.24 -1.03 8.69
C GLU A 198 -11.01 -0.43 9.38
N ILE A 199 -10.50 0.70 8.88
CA ILE A 199 -9.41 1.45 9.53
C ILE A 199 -9.90 2.20 10.76
N HIS A 200 -11.16 2.66 10.73
CA HIS A 200 -11.68 3.63 11.69
C HIS A 200 -12.78 3.08 12.61
N GLY A 201 -13.14 1.79 12.50
CA GLY A 201 -14.18 1.20 13.32
C GLY A 201 -15.56 1.80 13.05
N SER A 202 -15.88 2.04 11.76
CA SER A 202 -17.15 2.65 11.41
C SER A 202 -18.34 1.74 11.73
N TRP A 203 -19.56 2.28 11.77
CA TRP A 203 -20.74 1.46 12.05
C TRP A 203 -20.93 0.31 11.06
N SER A 204 -20.58 0.48 9.77
CA SER A 204 -20.67 -0.62 8.81
C SER A 204 -19.66 -1.72 9.12
N ASP A 205 -18.43 -1.35 9.46
CA ASP A 205 -17.38 -2.29 9.86
C ASP A 205 -17.80 -3.09 11.11
N LEU A 206 -18.25 -2.38 12.16
CA LEU A 206 -18.76 -3.02 13.37
C LEU A 206 -19.89 -4.01 13.08
N MET A 207 -20.81 -3.64 12.19
CA MET A 207 -21.96 -4.47 11.81
C MET A 207 -21.60 -5.68 10.94
N PHE A 208 -20.57 -5.56 10.11
CA PHE A 208 -20.16 -6.67 9.23
C PHE A 208 -19.27 -7.67 9.95
N HIS A 209 -18.40 -7.22 10.86
CA HIS A 209 -17.31 -8.05 11.39
C HIS A 209 -17.39 -8.30 12.89
N HIS A 210 -17.96 -7.36 13.67
CA HIS A 210 -17.76 -7.35 15.13
C HIS A 210 -19.03 -7.54 15.94
N LEU A 211 -20.20 -7.56 15.30
CA LEU A 211 -21.50 -7.65 15.95
C LEU A 211 -22.38 -8.66 15.24
N ASP A 212 -22.95 -9.57 16.02
CA ASP A 212 -24.07 -10.41 15.60
C ASP A 212 -25.39 -9.87 16.16
N THR A 213 -26.50 -10.36 15.60
CA THR A 213 -27.84 -10.04 16.09
C THR A 213 -28.50 -11.29 16.67
N ASN A 214 -28.97 -11.20 17.92
CA ASN A 214 -29.72 -12.29 18.55
C ASN A 214 -31.20 -12.31 18.09
N SER A 215 -31.96 -13.31 18.57
CA SER A 215 -33.38 -13.49 18.20
C SER A 215 -34.28 -12.30 18.52
N ASP A 216 -33.90 -11.45 19.48
CA ASP A 216 -34.66 -10.26 19.90
C ASP A 216 -34.25 -9.01 19.13
N GLY A 217 -33.37 -9.13 18.12
CA GLY A 217 -32.85 -7.99 17.38
C GLY A 217 -31.80 -7.16 18.13
N LYS A 218 -31.22 -7.69 19.21
CA LYS A 218 -30.16 -7.02 20.00
C LYS A 218 -28.78 -7.51 19.58
N PHE A 219 -27.79 -6.63 19.71
CA PHE A 219 -26.41 -6.91 19.34
C PHE A 219 -25.68 -7.76 20.38
N ILE A 220 -24.86 -8.70 19.91
CA ILE A 220 -23.88 -9.46 20.70
C ILE A 220 -22.51 -9.34 20.05
N PRO A 221 -21.40 -9.34 20.82
CA PRO A 221 -20.07 -9.24 20.25
C PRO A 221 -19.71 -10.53 19.48
N ASN A 222 -19.16 -10.35 18.27
CA ASN A 222 -18.49 -11.41 17.52
C ASN A 222 -16.98 -11.30 17.74
N PHE A 223 -16.35 -12.41 18.16
CA PHE A 223 -14.90 -12.51 18.34
C PHE A 223 -14.22 -13.40 17.28
N ASP A 224 -15.01 -14.05 16.44
CA ASP A 224 -14.50 -14.86 15.33
C ASP A 224 -14.08 -13.93 14.19
N TRP A 225 -13.03 -14.34 13.47
CA TRP A 225 -12.55 -13.62 12.30
C TRP A 225 -13.31 -14.02 11.04
N ASP A 226 -13.49 -13.06 10.15
CA ASP A 226 -14.02 -13.35 8.82
C ASP A 226 -13.02 -14.14 7.97
N THR A 227 -13.55 -15.07 7.19
CA THR A 227 -12.74 -15.82 6.21
C THR A 227 -12.28 -14.87 5.09
N PRO A 228 -10.96 -14.76 4.84
CA PRO A 228 -10.45 -13.97 3.73
C PRO A 228 -11.00 -14.44 2.39
N ARG A 229 -11.35 -13.48 1.54
CA ARG A 229 -11.79 -13.72 0.16
C ARG A 229 -10.65 -13.38 -0.82
N PRO A 230 -10.65 -13.88 -2.06
CA PRO A 230 -9.54 -13.65 -2.99
C PRO A 230 -9.48 -12.21 -3.54
N GLN A 231 -10.58 -11.45 -3.56
CA GLN A 231 -10.64 -10.13 -4.23
C GLN A 231 -9.65 -9.08 -3.68
N PRO A 232 -9.46 -8.93 -2.36
CA PRO A 232 -8.45 -8.00 -1.82
C PRO A 232 -7.03 -8.32 -2.30
N LEU A 233 -6.69 -9.61 -2.39
CA LEU A 233 -5.38 -10.07 -2.86
C LEU A 233 -5.22 -9.82 -4.36
N THR A 234 -6.21 -10.20 -5.16
CA THR A 234 -6.16 -10.02 -6.62
C THR A 234 -6.18 -8.55 -7.02
N ALA A 235 -6.85 -7.67 -6.25
CA ALA A 235 -6.81 -6.23 -6.49
C ALA A 235 -5.38 -5.68 -6.39
N ILE A 236 -4.60 -6.10 -5.39
CA ILE A 236 -3.18 -5.73 -5.29
C ILE A 236 -2.42 -6.36 -6.45
N ALA A 237 -2.59 -7.66 -6.67
CA ALA A 237 -1.87 -8.38 -7.72
C ALA A 237 -2.13 -7.83 -9.13
N PHE A 238 -3.29 -7.22 -9.35
CA PHE A 238 -3.67 -6.58 -10.61
C PHE A 238 -3.02 -5.21 -10.79
N LEU A 239 -2.95 -4.41 -9.72
CA LEU A 239 -2.47 -3.02 -9.82
C LEU A 239 -0.94 -2.88 -9.78
N VAL A 240 -0.24 -3.83 -9.15
CA VAL A 240 1.20 -3.75 -8.98
C VAL A 240 1.98 -3.97 -10.28
N PRO A 241 1.65 -4.93 -11.17
CA PRO A 241 2.36 -5.10 -12.44
C PRO A 241 2.46 -3.80 -13.25
N THR A 242 1.36 -3.06 -13.40
CA THR A 242 1.38 -1.75 -14.07
C THR A 242 2.32 -0.75 -13.38
N LEU A 243 2.34 -0.72 -12.04
CA LEU A 243 3.28 0.12 -11.28
C LEU A 243 4.73 -0.25 -11.59
N LEU A 244 5.05 -1.55 -11.62
CA LEU A 244 6.42 -2.03 -11.86
C LEU A 244 6.88 -1.75 -13.28
N ILE A 245 5.98 -1.83 -14.26
CA ILE A 245 6.23 -1.40 -15.64
C ILE A 245 6.54 0.10 -15.67
N GLU A 246 5.68 0.94 -15.07
CA GLU A 246 5.90 2.39 -15.00
C GLU A 246 7.23 2.75 -14.31
N TYR A 247 7.62 1.99 -13.29
CA TYR A 247 8.91 2.15 -12.62
C TYR A 247 10.09 1.80 -13.53
N LEU A 248 10.02 0.67 -14.24
CA LEU A 248 11.06 0.26 -15.19
C LEU A 248 11.25 1.31 -16.30
N GLU A 249 10.14 1.74 -16.91
CA GLU A 249 10.15 2.74 -17.99
C GLU A 249 10.68 4.11 -17.56
N SER A 250 10.51 4.47 -16.29
CA SER A 250 10.90 5.81 -15.80
C SER A 250 12.35 5.90 -15.32
N PHE A 251 12.94 4.79 -14.90
CA PHE A 251 14.25 4.80 -14.20
C PHE A 251 15.33 3.94 -14.85
N PHE A 252 15.03 3.21 -15.93
CA PHE A 252 16.00 2.37 -16.62
C PHE A 252 15.96 2.62 -18.12
N ASP A 253 17.08 3.10 -18.68
CA ASP A 253 17.21 3.30 -20.13
C ASP A 253 17.26 1.98 -20.90
N ASP A 254 17.95 0.97 -20.36
CA ASP A 254 18.08 -0.37 -20.92
C ASP A 254 17.33 -1.40 -20.07
N ILE A 255 16.01 -1.47 -20.26
CA ILE A 255 15.17 -2.46 -19.57
C ILE A 255 15.48 -3.85 -20.12
N PRO A 256 15.79 -4.85 -19.26
CA PRO A 256 15.86 -6.24 -19.70
C PRO A 256 14.49 -6.67 -20.22
N LYS A 257 14.33 -6.78 -21.54
CA LYS A 257 13.06 -7.15 -22.21
C LYS A 257 12.39 -8.37 -21.60
N GLU A 258 13.18 -9.33 -21.15
CA GLU A 258 12.69 -10.54 -20.49
C GLU A 258 11.92 -10.24 -19.19
N ILE A 259 12.39 -9.29 -18.36
CA ILE A 259 11.71 -8.90 -17.11
C ILE A 259 10.38 -8.22 -17.45
N PHE A 260 10.40 -7.30 -18.41
CA PHE A 260 9.21 -6.58 -18.86
C PHE A 260 8.13 -7.55 -19.34
N THR A 261 8.47 -8.46 -20.27
CA THR A 261 7.54 -9.48 -20.78
C THR A 261 6.99 -10.40 -19.68
N LYS A 262 7.80 -10.72 -18.67
CA LYS A 262 7.34 -11.52 -17.53
C LYS A 262 6.33 -10.79 -16.64
N ILE A 263 6.50 -9.48 -16.44
CA ILE A 263 5.55 -8.66 -15.67
C ILE A 263 4.25 -8.46 -16.47
N GLU A 264 4.32 -8.26 -17.79
CA GLU A 264 3.13 -8.22 -18.65
C GLU A 264 2.37 -9.56 -18.65
N ASP A 265 3.08 -10.70 -18.71
CA ASP A 265 2.45 -12.02 -18.59
C ASP A 265 1.72 -12.17 -17.23
N LEU A 266 2.32 -11.68 -16.14
CA LEU A 266 1.69 -11.66 -14.82
C LEU A 266 0.42 -10.80 -14.79
N GLU A 267 0.46 -9.59 -15.35
CA GLU A 267 -0.71 -8.69 -15.44
C GLU A 267 -1.89 -9.36 -16.19
N ASN A 268 -1.59 -9.98 -17.34
CA ASN A 268 -2.58 -10.69 -18.14
C ASN A 268 -3.15 -11.90 -17.40
N ARG A 269 -2.29 -12.66 -16.71
CA ARG A 269 -2.71 -13.80 -15.88
C ARG A 269 -3.63 -13.37 -14.75
N VAL A 270 -3.27 -12.35 -13.98
CA VAL A 270 -4.12 -11.87 -12.87
C VAL A 270 -5.48 -11.41 -13.40
N SER A 271 -5.50 -10.69 -14.52
CA SER A 271 -6.74 -10.24 -15.16
C SER A 271 -7.65 -11.41 -15.52
N LEU A 272 -7.09 -12.43 -16.18
CA LEU A 272 -7.82 -13.64 -16.55
C LEU A 272 -8.31 -14.42 -15.33
N PHE A 273 -7.49 -14.51 -14.28
CA PHE A 273 -7.88 -15.16 -13.02
C PHE A 273 -9.08 -14.46 -12.37
N MET A 274 -9.10 -13.13 -12.34
CA MET A 274 -10.22 -12.36 -11.82
C MET A 274 -11.51 -12.63 -12.62
N GLU A 275 -11.42 -12.71 -13.95
CA GLU A 275 -12.58 -13.05 -14.79
C GLU A 275 -13.11 -14.46 -14.51
N LEU A 276 -12.21 -15.44 -14.34
CA LEU A 276 -12.58 -16.82 -14.01
C LEU A 276 -13.26 -16.92 -12.65
N HIS A 277 -12.77 -16.18 -11.65
CA HIS A 277 -13.38 -16.13 -10.33
C HIS A 277 -14.79 -15.54 -10.39
N GLU A 278 -14.98 -14.44 -11.12
CA GLU A 278 -16.31 -13.82 -11.33
C GLU A 278 -17.27 -14.76 -12.07
N GLN A 279 -16.79 -15.51 -13.06
CA GLN A 279 -17.61 -16.54 -13.74
C GLN A 279 -18.01 -17.66 -12.78
N TRP A 280 -17.09 -18.10 -11.92
CA TRP A 280 -17.37 -19.11 -10.91
C TRP A 280 -18.40 -18.63 -9.89
N LEU A 281 -18.29 -17.38 -9.40
CA LEU A 281 -19.25 -16.79 -8.48
C LEU A 281 -20.66 -16.75 -9.08
N LYS A 282 -20.80 -16.35 -10.35
CA LYS A 282 -22.10 -16.31 -11.04
C LYS A 282 -22.76 -17.69 -11.18
N LYS A 283 -21.98 -18.77 -11.19
CA LYS A 283 -22.48 -20.15 -11.32
C LYS A 283 -22.86 -20.76 -9.97
N ASN A 284 -22.27 -20.28 -8.88
CA ASN A 284 -22.39 -20.88 -7.54
C ASN A 284 -23.09 -19.97 -6.51
N GLN A 285 -23.61 -18.81 -6.93
CA GLN A 285 -24.61 -18.00 -6.22
C GLN A 285 -26.02 -18.49 -6.53
#